data_AF-A0A2S2N568-F1
#
_entry.id   AF-A0A2S2N568-F1
#
_cell.length_a   1.000
_cell.length_b   1.000
_cell.length_c   1.000
_cell.angle_alpha   90.00
_cell.angle_beta   90.00
_cell.angle_gamma   90.00
#
_symmetry.space_group_name_H-M   'P 1'
#
loop_
_entity.id
_entity.type
_entity.pdbx_description
1 polymer ?
#
loop_
_entity_poly.entity_id
_entity_poly.type
_entity_poly.pdbx_seq_one_letter_code
_entity_poly.pdbx_strand_id
1 'polypeptide(L)'
;EQYIPSRRLRTEELREPRVSAEIAVTMARFHGMAMPFNKEPKWLFGTMEGYLRQISELTFSEPEQLQQLEQLRGYNLEQEMRSLRDLLEATPSPVVFCHNDVQEGNILLLAGREGSSDSLMLIDFEYSSYNYRGFDLGNHFCEWVYSYGAQPWPGFQARPEHYPSRQQQLHFIRHYLW
;
A
#
# COMPACT_ATOMS: atom_id res chain seq x y z
N GLU A 1 -11.16 -21.30 3.25
CA GLU A 1 -11.61 -20.21 2.35
C GLU A 1 -12.26 -20.80 1.10
N GLN A 2 -13.12 -20.04 0.43
CA GLN A 2 -13.78 -20.45 -0.81
C GLN A 2 -12.86 -20.18 -2.01
N TYR A 3 -12.73 -21.12 -2.94
CA TYR A 3 -12.04 -20.87 -4.20
C TYR A 3 -12.88 -19.95 -5.10
N ILE A 4 -12.28 -18.83 -5.52
CA ILE A 4 -12.91 -17.83 -6.40
C ILE A 4 -12.17 -17.85 -7.74
N PRO A 5 -12.82 -18.28 -8.85
CA PRO A 5 -12.23 -18.23 -10.18
C PRO A 5 -11.80 -16.80 -10.55
N SER A 6 -10.49 -16.56 -10.58
CA SER A 6 -9.92 -15.22 -10.71
C SER A 6 -8.44 -15.28 -11.06
N ARG A 7 -7.86 -14.12 -11.37
CA ARG A 7 -6.40 -13.91 -11.41
C ARG A 7 -6.03 -12.66 -10.64
N ARG A 8 -4.79 -12.59 -10.15
CA ARG A 8 -4.22 -11.35 -9.61
C ARG A 8 -4.00 -10.35 -10.75
N LEU A 9 -4.05 -9.06 -10.43
CA LEU A 9 -3.59 -8.03 -11.34
C LEU A 9 -2.06 -8.07 -11.46
N ARG A 10 -1.55 -7.43 -12.50
CA ARG A 10 -0.13 -7.09 -12.65
C ARG A 10 0.08 -5.60 -12.42
N THR A 11 1.29 -5.21 -12.05
CA THR A 11 1.67 -3.81 -11.78
C THR A 11 1.32 -2.88 -12.94
N GLU A 12 1.49 -3.34 -14.19
CA GLU A 12 1.17 -2.53 -15.37
C GLU A 12 -0.32 -2.26 -15.52
N GLU A 13 -1.19 -3.13 -14.99
CA GLU A 13 -2.65 -2.99 -15.09
C GLU A 13 -3.18 -1.91 -14.13
N LEU A 14 -2.44 -1.60 -13.04
CA LEU A 14 -2.83 -0.57 -12.07
C LEU A 14 -3.00 0.81 -12.72
N ARG A 15 -2.24 1.09 -13.79
CA ARG A 15 -2.27 2.39 -14.50
C ARG A 15 -3.37 2.49 -15.55
N GLU A 16 -4.04 1.40 -15.87
CA GLU A 16 -5.11 1.41 -16.85
C GLU A 16 -6.29 2.22 -16.30
N PRO A 17 -6.79 3.27 -17.00
CA PRO A 17 -7.78 4.18 -16.41
C PRO A 17 -9.04 3.49 -15.89
N ARG A 18 -9.48 2.43 -16.57
CA ARG A 18 -10.66 1.66 -16.18
C ARG A 18 -10.40 0.85 -14.90
N VAL A 19 -9.29 0.12 -14.84
CA VAL A 19 -8.89 -0.67 -13.68
C VAL A 19 -8.66 0.25 -12.48
N SER A 20 -7.91 1.33 -12.67
CA SER A 20 -7.64 2.37 -11.66
C SER A 20 -8.92 2.96 -11.06
N ALA A 21 -9.92 3.27 -11.90
CA ALA A 21 -11.22 3.75 -11.44
C ALA A 21 -11.97 2.71 -10.60
N GLU A 22 -11.91 1.44 -10.99
CA GLU A 22 -12.59 0.36 -10.29
C GLU A 22 -11.92 0.00 -8.96
N ILE A 23 -10.58 0.06 -8.89
CA ILE A 23 -9.83 -0.03 -7.64
C ILE A 23 -10.26 1.12 -6.71
N ALA A 24 -10.36 2.34 -7.22
CA ALA A 24 -10.78 3.50 -6.44
C ALA A 24 -12.18 3.31 -5.82
N VAL A 25 -13.16 2.84 -6.60
CA VAL A 25 -14.51 2.54 -6.10
C VAL A 25 -14.49 1.39 -5.08
N THR A 26 -13.69 0.35 -5.33
CA THR A 26 -13.57 -0.79 -4.42
C THR A 26 -12.95 -0.38 -3.07
N MET A 27 -11.88 0.42 -3.09
CA MET A 27 -11.28 1.00 -1.88
C MET A 27 -12.25 1.93 -1.16
N ALA A 28 -13.03 2.75 -1.87
CA ALA A 28 -14.04 3.62 -1.25
C ALA A 28 -15.09 2.82 -0.47
N ARG A 29 -15.57 1.71 -1.05
CA ARG A 29 -16.49 0.78 -0.37
C ARG A 29 -15.84 0.13 0.85
N PHE A 30 -14.57 -0.29 0.74
CA PHE A 30 -13.81 -0.86 1.87
C PHE A 30 -13.67 0.15 3.03
N HIS A 31 -13.29 1.39 2.72
CA HIS A 31 -13.19 2.48 3.70
C HIS A 31 -14.53 2.83 4.37
N GLY A 32 -15.66 2.54 3.71
CA GLY A 32 -17.01 2.72 4.26
C GLY A 32 -17.45 1.62 5.24
N MET A 33 -16.66 0.55 5.44
CA MET A 33 -17.04 -0.56 6.33
C MET A 33 -16.95 -0.16 7.80
N ALA A 34 -18.00 -0.48 8.56
CA ALA A 34 -18.05 -0.30 10.00
C ALA A 34 -17.61 -1.57 10.74
N MET A 35 -16.31 -1.72 10.95
CA MET A 35 -15.75 -2.91 11.60
C MET A 35 -15.71 -2.78 13.13
N PRO A 36 -15.90 -3.90 13.88
CA PRO A 36 -15.90 -3.93 15.35
C PRO A 36 -14.48 -3.93 15.95
N PHE A 37 -13.59 -3.08 15.44
CA PHE A 37 -12.22 -2.92 15.91
C PHE A 37 -11.99 -1.54 16.55
N ASN A 38 -10.82 -1.36 17.17
CA ASN A 38 -10.38 -0.06 17.68
C ASN A 38 -10.29 0.94 16.52
N LYS A 39 -10.86 2.13 16.72
CA LYS A 39 -10.97 3.21 15.72
C LYS A 39 -9.87 4.27 15.86
N GLU A 40 -8.99 4.14 16.85
CA GLU A 40 -7.84 5.03 16.99
C GLU A 40 -6.77 4.66 15.95
N PRO A 41 -6.23 5.63 15.19
CA PRO A 41 -5.25 5.40 14.12
C PRO A 41 -3.83 5.19 14.67
N LYS A 42 -3.68 4.23 15.59
CA LYS A 42 -2.40 3.91 16.25
C LYS A 42 -1.53 2.97 15.41
N TRP A 43 -2.11 2.31 14.41
CA TRP A 43 -1.45 1.26 13.63
C TRP A 43 -0.20 1.78 12.92
N LEU A 44 -0.29 2.90 12.19
CA LEU A 44 0.82 3.40 11.37
C LEU A 44 2.10 3.64 12.18
N PHE A 45 2.05 4.54 13.16
CA PHE A 45 3.23 4.85 13.98
C PHE A 45 3.60 3.75 14.96
N GLY A 46 2.61 3.03 15.53
CA GLY A 46 2.89 1.91 16.43
C GLY A 46 3.68 0.80 15.73
N THR A 47 3.33 0.49 14.48
CA THR A 47 4.03 -0.49 13.64
C THR A 47 5.43 0.02 13.26
N MET A 48 5.55 1.26 12.77
CA MET A 48 6.85 1.82 12.39
C MET A 48 7.83 1.91 13.56
N GLU A 49 7.39 2.33 14.74
CA GLU A 49 8.21 2.37 15.96
C GLU A 49 8.63 0.97 16.42
N GLY A 50 7.72 -0.01 16.31
CA GLY A 50 8.02 -1.41 16.58
C GLY A 50 9.13 -1.96 15.69
N TYR A 51 9.06 -1.68 14.38
CA TYR A 51 10.09 -2.10 13.43
C TYR A 51 11.40 -1.36 13.63
N LEU A 52 11.39 -0.05 13.88
CA LEU A 52 12.63 0.68 14.18
C LEU A 52 13.37 0.12 15.39
N ARG A 53 12.64 -0.29 16.44
CA ARG A 53 13.25 -0.96 17.59
C ARG A 53 13.93 -2.26 17.18
N GLN A 54 13.25 -3.12 16.40
CA GLN A 54 13.83 -4.37 15.92
C GLN A 54 15.07 -4.13 15.04
N ILE A 55 15.05 -3.12 14.17
CA ILE A 55 16.18 -2.74 13.31
C ILE A 55 17.37 -2.22 14.14
N SER A 56 17.11 -1.51 15.24
CA SER A 56 18.17 -1.02 16.13
C SER A 56 18.96 -2.16 16.80
N GLU A 57 18.32 -3.30 17.01
CA GLU A 57 18.91 -4.51 17.61
C GLU A 57 19.47 -5.48 16.56
N LEU A 58 19.16 -5.26 15.27
CA LEU A 58 19.52 -6.15 14.19
C LEU A 58 21.02 -6.12 13.88
N THR A 59 21.57 -7.29 13.54
CA THR A 59 22.93 -7.47 13.05
C THR A 59 22.98 -8.66 12.09
N PHE A 60 23.98 -8.68 11.20
CA PHE A 60 24.17 -9.73 10.20
C PHE A 60 25.59 -10.27 10.23
N SER A 61 25.73 -11.59 10.02
CA SER A 61 27.05 -12.23 9.88
C SER A 61 27.70 -11.95 8.53
N GLU A 62 26.89 -11.75 7.48
CA GLU A 62 27.37 -11.49 6.12
C GLU A 62 27.78 -10.02 5.95
N PRO A 63 29.03 -9.73 5.51
CA PRO A 63 29.53 -8.37 5.38
C PRO A 63 28.70 -7.46 4.47
N GLU A 64 28.17 -8.00 3.37
CA GLU A 64 27.34 -7.24 2.42
C GLU A 64 26.02 -6.77 3.06
N GLN A 65 25.36 -7.65 3.81
CA GLN A 65 24.12 -7.32 4.53
C GLN A 65 24.38 -6.32 5.65
N LEU A 66 25.50 -6.46 6.37
CA LEU A 66 25.91 -5.52 7.40
C LEU A 66 26.19 -4.13 6.79
N GLN A 67 26.86 -4.06 5.64
CA GLN A 67 27.10 -2.79 4.93
C GLN A 67 25.79 -2.13 4.51
N GLN A 68 24.82 -2.90 3.99
CA GLN A 68 23.49 -2.40 3.65
C GLN A 68 22.74 -1.86 4.89
N LEU A 69 22.80 -2.58 6.02
CA LEU A 69 22.21 -2.12 7.27
C LEU A 69 22.83 -0.81 7.75
N GLU A 70 24.15 -0.67 7.69
CA GLU A 70 24.84 0.55 8.10
C GLU A 70 24.53 1.73 7.16
N GLN A 71 24.35 1.49 5.86
CA GLN A 71 23.83 2.50 4.93
C GLN A 71 22.43 2.98 5.33
N LEU A 72 21.53 2.05 5.70
CA LEU A 72 20.19 2.40 6.17
C LEU A 72 20.22 3.18 7.50
N ARG A 73 21.08 2.78 8.44
CA ARG A 73 21.30 3.50 9.71
C ARG A 73 21.86 4.91 9.49
N GLY A 74 22.65 5.11 8.44
CA GLY A 74 23.21 6.41 8.07
C GLY A 74 22.16 7.51 7.81
N TYR A 75 20.91 7.15 7.49
CA TYR A 75 19.81 8.11 7.32
C TYR A 75 19.24 8.65 8.64
N ASN A 76 19.69 8.16 9.80
CA ASN A 76 19.15 8.53 11.11
C ASN A 76 17.61 8.37 11.17
N LEU A 77 17.16 7.13 11.00
CA LEU A 77 15.74 6.77 10.86
C LEU A 77 14.87 7.25 12.04
N GLU A 78 15.42 7.37 13.25
CA GLU A 78 14.69 7.92 14.39
C GLU A 78 14.35 9.41 14.21
N GLN A 79 15.29 10.19 13.68
CA GLN A 79 15.06 11.61 13.41
C GLN A 79 14.09 11.77 12.24
N GLU A 80 14.24 10.98 11.18
CA GLU A 80 13.30 10.99 10.03
C GLU A 80 11.88 10.59 10.46
N MET A 81 11.74 9.63 11.39
CA MET A 81 10.44 9.26 11.96
C MET A 81 9.77 10.42 12.70
N ARG A 82 10.54 11.21 13.46
CA ARG A 82 10.03 12.42 14.14
C ARG A 82 9.58 13.47 13.12
N SER A 83 10.41 13.75 12.11
CA SER A 83 10.06 14.68 11.03
C SER A 83 8.80 14.26 10.26
N LEU A 84 8.65 12.95 9.98
CA LEU A 84 7.47 12.39 9.34
C LEU A 84 6.22 12.54 10.23
N ARG A 85 6.36 12.31 11.53
CA ARG A 85 5.28 12.50 12.51
C ARG A 85 4.77 13.94 12.50
N ASP A 86 5.67 14.91 12.62
CA ASP A 86 5.30 16.33 12.61
C ASP A 86 4.56 16.72 11.32
N LEU A 87 5.03 16.22 10.17
CA LEU A 87 4.39 16.46 8.87
C LEU A 87 2.98 15.85 8.79
N LEU A 88 2.81 14.61 9.25
CA LEU A 88 1.51 13.92 9.18
C LEU A 88 0.52 14.47 10.21
N GLU A 89 0.97 14.93 11.38
CA GLU A 89 0.14 15.63 12.36
C GLU A 89 -0.41 16.96 11.80
N ALA A 90 0.36 17.63 10.94
CA ALA A 90 -0.07 18.83 10.21
C ALA A 90 -0.91 18.53 8.95
N THR A 91 -1.17 17.27 8.62
CA THR A 91 -1.86 16.84 7.39
C THR A 91 -3.15 16.08 7.72
N PRO A 92 -4.31 16.77 7.82
CA PRO A 92 -5.56 16.12 8.17
C PRO A 92 -5.96 15.01 7.19
N SER A 93 -6.23 13.83 7.71
CA SER A 93 -6.71 12.69 6.95
C SER A 93 -7.78 11.93 7.74
N PRO A 94 -8.97 11.69 7.17
CA PRO A 94 -10.02 10.94 7.87
C PRO A 94 -9.54 9.55 8.28
N VAL A 95 -9.91 9.11 9.47
CA VAL A 95 -9.67 7.74 9.94
C VAL A 95 -10.81 6.86 9.41
N VAL A 96 -10.43 5.82 8.67
CA VAL A 96 -11.35 4.85 8.02
C VAL A 96 -10.79 3.45 8.19
N PHE A 97 -11.58 2.41 7.89
CA PHE A 97 -11.05 1.06 7.86
C PHE A 97 -10.25 0.85 6.57
N CYS A 98 -8.92 0.88 6.68
CA CYS A 98 -7.98 0.76 5.56
C CYS A 98 -7.55 -0.69 5.35
N HIS A 99 -7.23 -1.05 4.11
CA HIS A 99 -6.61 -2.32 3.78
C HIS A 99 -5.14 -2.36 4.21
N ASN A 100 -4.45 -1.23 4.02
CA ASN A 100 -3.02 -0.98 4.28
C ASN A 100 -2.04 -1.70 3.35
N ASP A 101 -2.52 -2.46 2.36
CA ASP A 101 -1.67 -3.20 1.41
C ASP A 101 -2.37 -3.47 0.07
N VAL A 102 -2.89 -2.41 -0.56
CA VAL A 102 -3.59 -2.49 -1.86
C VAL A 102 -2.58 -2.55 -3.02
N GLN A 103 -1.80 -3.64 -3.09
CA GLN A 103 -0.94 -3.97 -4.22
C GLN A 103 -1.64 -4.86 -5.26
N GLU A 104 -1.08 -5.00 -6.46
CA GLU A 104 -1.65 -5.83 -7.53
C GLU A 104 -1.87 -7.29 -7.12
N GLY A 105 -1.02 -7.80 -6.23
CA GLY A 105 -1.10 -9.16 -5.71
C GLY A 105 -2.35 -9.43 -4.87
N ASN A 106 -2.92 -8.38 -4.27
CA ASN A 106 -4.08 -8.43 -3.38
C ASN A 106 -5.38 -7.98 -4.07
N ILE A 107 -5.33 -7.76 -5.39
CA ILE A 107 -6.48 -7.39 -6.20
C ILE A 107 -6.78 -8.53 -7.18
N LEU A 108 -7.92 -9.19 -6.99
CA LEU A 108 -8.39 -10.24 -7.88
C LEU A 108 -9.31 -9.67 -8.96
N LEU A 109 -8.99 -9.97 -10.22
CA LEU A 109 -9.91 -9.84 -11.34
C LEU A 109 -10.75 -11.12 -11.46
N LEU A 110 -12.06 -10.98 -11.27
CA LEU A 110 -13.03 -12.08 -11.26
C LEU A 110 -13.32 -12.57 -12.68
N ALA A 111 -13.18 -13.89 -12.89
CA ALA A 111 -13.39 -14.50 -14.20
C ALA A 111 -14.84 -14.30 -14.70
N GLY A 112 -14.99 -13.96 -15.98
CA GLY A 112 -16.31 -13.74 -16.60
C GLY A 112 -17.00 -12.43 -16.20
N ARG A 113 -16.33 -11.57 -15.41
CA ARG A 113 -16.80 -10.23 -15.04
C ARG A 113 -15.99 -9.12 -15.69
N GLU A 114 -15.10 -9.47 -16.60
CA GLU A 114 -14.22 -8.56 -17.33
C GLU A 114 -15.05 -7.45 -17.99
N GLY A 115 -14.85 -6.22 -17.52
CA GLY A 115 -15.58 -5.07 -18.02
C GLY A 115 -17.00 -4.88 -17.46
N SER A 116 -17.33 -5.49 -16.33
CA SER A 116 -18.43 -5.05 -15.46
C SER A 116 -17.95 -4.04 -14.43
N SER A 117 -18.86 -3.41 -13.66
CA SER A 117 -18.53 -2.44 -12.62
C SER A 117 -18.14 -3.06 -11.26
N ASP A 118 -18.07 -4.39 -11.15
CA ASP A 118 -17.76 -5.14 -9.93
C ASP A 118 -16.93 -6.40 -10.27
N SER A 119 -15.92 -6.19 -11.11
CA SER A 119 -14.97 -7.19 -11.59
C SER A 119 -13.77 -7.38 -10.69
N LEU A 120 -13.49 -6.42 -9.78
CA LEU A 120 -12.38 -6.48 -8.84
C LEU A 120 -12.82 -6.86 -7.42
N MET A 121 -11.94 -7.56 -6.70
CA MET A 121 -12.09 -7.92 -5.30
C MET A 121 -10.77 -7.75 -4.56
N LEU A 122 -10.78 -7.06 -3.42
CA LEU A 122 -9.64 -7.01 -2.49
C LEU A 122 -9.62 -8.28 -1.64
N ILE A 123 -8.43 -8.80 -1.38
CA ILE A 123 -8.16 -9.97 -0.54
C ILE A 123 -6.95 -9.70 0.35
N ASP A 124 -6.68 -10.60 1.28
CA ASP A 124 -5.51 -10.56 2.17
C ASP A 124 -5.51 -9.35 3.13
N PHE A 125 -6.37 -9.45 4.14
CA PHE A 125 -6.64 -8.36 5.09
C PHE A 125 -5.71 -8.38 6.32
N GLU A 126 -4.52 -9.00 6.22
CA GLU A 126 -3.65 -9.23 7.38
C GLU A 126 -3.16 -7.92 8.05
N TYR A 127 -2.98 -6.87 7.25
CA TYR A 127 -2.61 -5.54 7.74
C TYR A 127 -3.80 -4.61 7.97
N SER A 128 -5.03 -5.04 7.68
CA SER A 128 -6.20 -4.15 7.70
C SER A 128 -6.51 -3.64 9.11
N SER A 129 -6.74 -2.33 9.22
CA SER A 129 -7.00 -1.66 10.50
C SER A 129 -7.66 -0.29 10.28
N TYR A 130 -8.21 0.31 11.34
CA TYR A 130 -8.55 1.72 11.26
C TYR A 130 -7.27 2.56 11.17
N ASN A 131 -7.10 3.26 10.06
CA ASN A 131 -5.92 4.05 9.75
C ASN A 131 -6.32 5.30 8.95
N TYR A 132 -5.35 6.16 8.65
CA TYR A 132 -5.57 7.36 7.85
C TYR A 132 -5.86 6.99 6.39
N ARG A 133 -6.95 7.50 5.82
CA ARG A 133 -7.32 7.29 4.41
C ARG A 133 -6.17 7.62 3.45
N GLY A 134 -5.40 8.67 3.78
CA GLY A 134 -4.26 9.11 2.98
C GLY A 134 -3.14 8.07 2.90
N PHE A 135 -2.99 7.22 3.92
CA PHE A 135 -2.03 6.12 3.91
C PHE A 135 -2.40 5.08 2.85
N ASP A 136 -3.64 4.58 2.86
CA ASP A 136 -4.04 3.50 1.95
C ASP A 136 -4.02 3.96 0.48
N LEU A 137 -4.46 5.19 0.21
CA LEU A 137 -4.38 5.81 -1.11
C LEU A 137 -2.92 6.04 -1.55
N GLY A 138 -2.08 6.57 -0.66
CA GLY A 138 -0.68 6.84 -0.94
C GLY A 138 0.12 5.55 -1.16
N ASN A 139 -0.13 4.52 -0.35
CA ASN A 139 0.47 3.20 -0.48
C ASN A 139 0.12 2.58 -1.83
N HIS A 140 -1.16 2.59 -2.20
CA HIS A 140 -1.59 2.09 -3.52
C HIS A 140 -0.86 2.81 -4.67
N PHE A 141 -0.65 4.13 -4.58
CA PHE A 141 0.13 4.86 -5.58
C PHE A 141 1.62 4.49 -5.61
N CYS A 142 2.21 4.17 -4.45
CA CYS A 142 3.57 3.64 -4.37
C CYS A 142 3.69 2.28 -5.08
N GLU A 143 2.69 1.41 -4.98
CA GLU A 143 2.71 0.09 -5.63
C GLU A 143 2.79 0.15 -7.17
N TRP A 144 2.46 1.29 -7.80
CA TRP A 144 2.62 1.44 -9.25
C TRP A 144 4.09 1.42 -9.70
N VAL A 145 5.00 1.68 -8.77
CA VAL A 145 6.45 1.73 -8.98
C VAL A 145 7.07 0.34 -8.92
N TYR A 146 6.50 -0.59 -8.16
CA TYR A 146 7.13 -1.85 -7.80
C TYR A 146 6.46 -3.02 -8.54
N SER A 147 7.26 -3.83 -9.21
CA SER A 147 6.82 -5.10 -9.78
C SER A 147 7.51 -6.25 -9.05
N TYR A 148 6.71 -7.13 -8.47
CA TYR A 148 7.17 -8.29 -7.70
C TYR A 148 7.21 -9.55 -8.55
N GLY A 149 8.13 -10.47 -8.24
CA GLY A 149 8.31 -11.72 -9.00
C GLY A 149 9.19 -11.57 -10.26
N ALA A 150 9.91 -10.44 -10.37
CA ALA A 150 10.91 -10.25 -11.41
C ALA A 150 12.14 -11.13 -11.16
N GLN A 151 12.67 -11.75 -12.21
CA GLN A 151 13.98 -12.41 -12.20
C GLN A 151 14.99 -11.54 -12.97
N PRO A 152 16.28 -11.52 -12.59
CA PRO A 152 16.92 -12.24 -11.46
C PRO A 152 16.74 -11.51 -10.10
N TRP A 153 17.47 -11.97 -9.06
CA TRP A 153 17.63 -11.27 -7.77
C TRP A 153 17.72 -9.74 -7.95
N PRO A 154 17.01 -8.90 -7.17
CA PRO A 154 16.44 -9.16 -5.83
C PRO A 154 14.98 -9.65 -5.79
N GLY A 155 14.41 -10.11 -6.91
CA GLY A 155 13.02 -10.61 -6.91
C GLY A 155 11.96 -9.52 -7.11
N PHE A 156 12.38 -8.27 -7.29
CA PHE A 156 11.51 -7.14 -7.61
C PHE A 156 12.21 -6.13 -8.52
N GLN A 157 11.43 -5.29 -9.21
CA GLN A 157 11.92 -4.15 -9.97
C GLN A 157 11.20 -2.87 -9.55
N ALA A 158 11.95 -1.82 -9.22
CA ALA A 158 11.41 -0.49 -8.98
C ALA A 158 11.61 0.40 -10.21
N ARG A 159 10.54 1.08 -10.65
CA ARG A 159 10.53 2.04 -11.75
C ARG A 159 9.88 3.35 -11.29
N PRO A 160 10.63 4.27 -10.65
CA PRO A 160 10.07 5.48 -10.06
C PRO A 160 9.26 6.35 -11.05
N GLU A 161 9.61 6.30 -12.34
CA GLU A 161 8.90 6.96 -13.43
C GLU A 161 7.46 6.46 -13.65
N HIS A 162 7.10 5.32 -13.05
CA HIS A 162 5.75 4.75 -13.10
C HIS A 162 4.83 5.26 -11.98
N TYR A 163 5.33 6.05 -11.04
CA TYR A 163 4.48 6.70 -10.04
C TYR A 163 3.38 7.51 -10.75
N PRO A 164 2.11 7.44 -10.30
CA PRO A 164 1.01 8.08 -11.01
C PRO A 164 1.23 9.59 -11.15
N SER A 165 1.11 10.08 -12.37
CA SER A 165 1.09 11.52 -12.65
C SER A 165 -0.07 12.20 -11.91
N ARG A 166 0.00 13.52 -11.76
CA ARG A 166 -1.09 14.31 -11.15
C ARG A 166 -2.44 14.05 -11.84
N GLN A 167 -2.46 13.82 -13.15
CA GLN A 167 -3.69 13.50 -13.88
C GLN A 167 -4.25 12.13 -13.48
N GLN A 168 -3.39 11.12 -13.34
CA GLN A 168 -3.79 9.78 -12.90
C GLN A 168 -4.25 9.77 -11.43
N GLN A 169 -3.54 10.48 -10.54
CA GLN A 169 -3.97 10.64 -9.15
C GLN A 169 -5.35 11.30 -9.06
N LEU A 170 -5.58 12.39 -9.80
CA LEU A 170 -6.88 13.06 -9.84
C LEU A 170 -7.98 12.19 -10.45
N HIS A 171 -7.66 11.38 -11.46
CA HIS A 171 -8.59 10.39 -12.02
C HIS A 171 -9.02 9.38 -10.96
N PHE A 172 -8.07 8.80 -10.24
CA PHE A 172 -8.33 7.86 -9.14
C PHE A 172 -9.18 8.52 -8.05
N ILE A 173 -8.75 9.68 -7.54
CA ILE A 173 -9.42 10.39 -6.45
C ILE A 173 -10.86 10.77 -6.81
N ARG A 174 -11.13 11.17 -8.07
CA ARG A 174 -12.49 11.48 -8.52
C ARG A 174 -13.42 10.27 -8.43
N HIS A 175 -12.95 9.09 -8.82
CA HIS A 175 -13.74 7.86 -8.74
C HIS A 175 -13.86 7.34 -7.30
N TYR A 176 -12.86 7.61 -6.45
CA TYR A 176 -12.93 7.31 -5.02
C TYR A 176 -13.99 8.14 -4.28
N LEU A 177 -14.21 9.40 -4.72
CA LEU A 177 -15.14 10.33 -4.06
C LEU A 177 -16.60 10.24 -4.57
N TRP A 178 -16.85 9.49 -5.65
CA TRP A 178 -18.18 9.28 -6.23
C TRP A 178 -18.92 8.15 -5.52
#